data_AF-A0A973ZGK4-F1
#
_entry.id   AF-A0A973ZGK4-F1
#
_cell.length_a   1.000
_cell.length_b   1.000
_cell.length_c   1.000
_cell.angle_alpha   90.00
_cell.angle_beta   90.00
_cell.angle_gamma   90.00
#
_symmetry.space_group_name_H-M   'P 1'
#
loop_
_entity.id
_entity.type
_entity.pdbx_description
1 polymer ?
#
loop_
_entity_poly.entity_id
_entity_poly.type
_entity_poly.pdbx_seq_one_letter_code
_entity_poly.pdbx_strand_id
1 'polypeptide(L)'
;TDEEWAAAVARLQDRGWLTAAATATTTAVEAHRRIEAVTDECAMRPWATLGDERTHRLADLLRPLAVAAARGIPEENPIGLPRAGG
;
A
#
# COMPACT_ATOMS: atom_id res chain seq x y z
N THR A 1 14.59 3.33 12.88
CA THR A 1 14.97 2.95 14.26
C THR A 1 13.72 2.93 15.12
N ASP A 2 13.77 2.37 16.33
CA ASP A 2 12.63 2.38 17.26
C ASP A 2 12.18 3.80 17.60
N GLU A 3 13.13 4.74 17.69
CA GLU A 3 12.85 6.16 17.92
C GLU A 3 12.07 6.79 16.77
N GLU A 4 12.43 6.49 15.52
CA GLU A 4 11.70 6.98 14.34
C GLU A 4 10.25 6.44 14.30
N TRP A 5 10.07 5.18 14.71
CA TRP A 5 8.75 4.56 14.83
C TRP A 5 7.92 5.22 15.94
N ALA A 6 8.48 5.42 17.12
CA ALA A 6 7.81 6.10 18.22
C ALA A 6 7.40 7.53 17.84
N ALA A 7 8.29 8.27 17.18
CA ALA A 7 8.00 9.62 16.68
C ALA A 7 6.89 9.61 15.63
N ALA A 8 6.82 8.59 14.76
CA ALA A 8 5.74 8.45 13.79
C ALA A 8 4.38 8.19 14.46
N VAL A 9 4.35 7.33 15.48
CA VAL A 9 3.14 7.07 16.29
C VAL A 9 2.66 8.35 16.97
N ALA A 10 3.56 9.08 17.63
CA ALA A 10 3.22 10.34 18.30
C ALA A 10 2.59 11.34 17.32
N ARG A 11 3.19 11.55 16.13
CA ARG A 11 2.63 12.44 15.10
C ARG A 11 1.25 11.99 14.61
N LEU A 12 0.95 10.69 14.61
CA LEU A 12 -0.37 10.19 14.21
C LEU A 12 -1.40 10.35 15.34
N GLN A 13 -0.98 10.20 16.60
CA GLN A 13 -1.82 10.50 17.77
C GLN A 13 -2.17 11.99 17.86
N ASP A 14 -1.19 12.87 17.66
CA ASP A 14 -1.39 14.33 17.64
C ASP A 14 -2.38 14.76 16.54
N ARG A 15 -2.40 14.02 15.41
CA ARG A 15 -3.37 14.23 14.32
C ARG A 15 -4.74 13.62 14.58
N GLY A 16 -4.94 12.92 15.70
CA GLY A 16 -6.16 12.17 16.01
C GLY A 16 -6.37 10.95 15.12
N TRP A 17 -5.32 10.46 14.46
CA TRP A 17 -5.39 9.30 13.57
C TRP A 17 -5.13 7.98 14.31
N LEU A 18 -4.37 8.03 15.40
CA LEU A 18 -4.24 6.92 16.33
C LEU A 18 -4.82 7.28 17.70
N THR A 19 -5.38 6.29 18.37
CA THR A 19 -5.72 6.39 19.80
C THR A 19 -4.44 6.33 20.65
N ALA A 20 -4.57 6.61 21.95
CA ALA A 20 -3.49 6.40 22.92
C ALA A 20 -2.99 4.95 22.96
N ALA A 21 -3.83 3.98 22.59
CA ALA A 21 -3.48 2.56 22.48
C ALA A 21 -2.89 2.18 21.11
N ALA A 22 -2.49 3.16 20.29
CA ALA A 22 -1.94 2.99 18.95
C ALA A 22 -2.85 2.22 17.96
N THR A 23 -4.17 2.35 18.13
CA THR A 23 -5.16 1.81 17.18
C THR A 23 -5.70 2.91 16.27
N ALA A 24 -6.04 2.56 15.02
CA ALA A 24 -6.61 3.51 14.06
C ALA A 24 -7.97 4.04 14.54
N THR A 25 -8.17 5.35 14.45
CA THR A 25 -9.47 5.97 14.70
C THR A 25 -10.38 5.87 13.48
N THR A 26 -11.69 6.06 13.66
CA THR A 26 -12.63 6.18 12.53
C THR A 26 -12.19 7.25 11.54
N THR A 27 -11.73 8.41 12.05
CA THR A 27 -11.18 9.50 11.24
C THR A 27 -10.00 9.06 10.39
N ALA A 28 -9.08 8.27 10.94
CA ALA A 28 -7.95 7.74 10.17
C ALA A 28 -8.40 6.79 9.07
N VAL A 29 -9.36 5.90 9.35
CA VAL A 29 -9.88 4.96 8.36
C VAL A 29 -10.57 5.70 7.21
N GLU A 30 -11.35 6.73 7.52
CA GLU A 30 -12.01 7.57 6.49
C GLU A 30 -10.98 8.38 5.68
N ALA A 31 -10.00 8.99 6.36
CA ALA A 31 -8.93 9.73 5.70
C ALA A 31 -8.09 8.82 4.79
N HIS A 32 -7.73 7.63 5.27
CA HIS A 32 -7.00 6.63 4.49
C HIS A 32 -7.77 6.22 3.24
N ARG A 33 -9.06 5.89 3.35
CA ARG A 33 -9.90 5.57 2.18
C ARG A 33 -9.94 6.70 1.16
N ARG A 34 -10.02 7.96 1.63
CA ARG A 34 -9.99 9.12 0.74
C ARG A 34 -8.64 9.27 0.04
N ILE A 35 -7.55 9.06 0.77
CA ILE A 35 -6.20 9.10 0.21
C ILE A 35 -6.03 8.02 -0.86
N GLU A 36 -6.48 6.80 -0.60
CA GLU A 36 -6.46 5.70 -1.58
C GLU A 36 -7.26 6.06 -2.83
N ALA A 37 -8.50 6.54 -2.68
CA ALA A 37 -9.34 6.91 -3.82
C ALA A 37 -8.70 8.01 -4.69
N VAL A 38 -8.13 9.05 -4.08
CA VAL A 38 -7.43 10.12 -4.81
C VAL A 38 -6.15 9.58 -5.47
N THR A 39 -5.44 8.67 -4.81
CA THR A 39 -4.24 8.05 -5.34
C THR A 39 -4.58 7.19 -6.56
N ASP A 40 -5.64 6.38 -6.50
CA ASP A 40 -6.18 5.62 -7.62
C ASP A 40 -6.53 6.54 -8.78
N GLU A 41 -7.33 7.59 -8.55
CA GLU A 41 -7.70 8.58 -9.56
C GLU A 41 -6.47 9.20 -10.25
N CYS A 42 -5.46 9.60 -9.46
CA CYS A 42 -4.20 10.15 -9.99
C CYS A 42 -3.44 9.12 -10.84
N ALA A 43 -3.46 7.85 -10.44
CA ALA A 43 -2.78 6.76 -11.11
C ALA A 43 -3.55 6.20 -12.32
N MET A 44 -4.82 6.56 -12.53
CA MET A 44 -5.66 5.97 -13.60
C MET A 44 -5.21 6.29 -15.02
N ARG A 45 -4.59 7.46 -15.25
CA ARG A 45 -4.33 7.97 -16.61
C ARG A 45 -3.53 7.01 -17.51
N PRO A 46 -2.41 6.39 -17.07
CA PRO A 46 -1.68 5.42 -17.89
C PRO A 46 -2.52 4.20 -18.27
N TRP A 47 -3.31 3.69 -17.33
CA TRP A 47 -4.18 2.51 -17.55
C TRP A 47 -5.29 2.81 -18.55
N ALA A 48 -5.96 3.95 -18.41
CA ALA A 48 -6.97 4.41 -19.37
C ALA A 48 -6.38 4.62 -20.78
N THR A 49 -5.11 5.03 -20.88
CA THR A 49 -4.41 5.21 -22.16
C THR A 49 -4.05 3.87 -22.81
N LEU A 50 -3.70 2.86 -22.01
CA LEU A 50 -3.39 1.52 -22.48
C LEU A 50 -4.65 0.76 -22.93
N GLY A 51 -5.74 0.90 -22.17
CA GLY A 51 -6.94 0.08 -22.31
C GLY A 51 -6.73 -1.36 -21.84
N ASP A 52 -7.82 -2.12 -21.77
CA ASP A 52 -7.85 -3.43 -21.12
C ASP A 52 -6.92 -4.46 -21.78
N GLU A 53 -6.92 -4.54 -23.11
CA GLU A 53 -6.11 -5.52 -23.85
C GLU A 53 -4.61 -5.33 -23.60
N ARG A 54 -4.13 -4.09 -23.71
CA ARG A 54 -2.71 -3.78 -23.51
C ARG A 54 -2.32 -3.84 -22.04
N THR A 55 -3.24 -3.55 -21.13
CA THR A 55 -3.03 -3.73 -19.69
C THR A 55 -2.84 -5.21 -19.35
N HIS A 56 -3.67 -6.12 -19.91
CA HIS A 56 -3.46 -7.56 -19.76
C HIS A 56 -2.13 -8.02 -20.35
N ARG A 57 -1.80 -7.56 -21.56
CA ARG A 57 -0.49 -7.87 -22.16
C ARG A 57 0.67 -7.37 -21.29
N LEU A 58 0.56 -6.18 -20.72
CA LEU A 58 1.57 -5.64 -19.81
C LEU A 58 1.70 -6.51 -18.55
N ALA A 59 0.59 -6.96 -17.97
CA ALA A 59 0.62 -7.88 -16.83
C ALA A 59 1.32 -9.21 -17.19
N ASP A 60 1.06 -9.76 -18.37
CA ASP A 60 1.74 -10.97 -18.85
C ASP A 60 3.25 -10.78 -19.00
N LEU A 61 3.66 -9.62 -19.53
CA LEU A 61 5.08 -9.28 -19.69
C LEU A 61 5.78 -9.04 -18.36
N LEU A 62 5.10 -8.44 -17.38
CA LEU A 62 5.65 -8.16 -16.05
C LEU A 62 5.66 -9.37 -15.12
N ARG A 63 4.77 -10.35 -15.34
CA ARG A 63 4.63 -11.54 -14.49
C ARG A 63 5.95 -12.26 -14.19
N PRO A 64 6.82 -12.61 -15.17
CA PRO A 64 8.09 -13.27 -14.84
C PRO A 64 9.03 -12.39 -14.00
N LEU A 65 9.02 -11.08 -14.19
CA LEU A 65 9.80 -10.13 -13.40
C LEU A 65 9.28 -10.03 -11.97
N ALA A 66 7.95 -9.97 -11.80
CA ALA A 66 7.32 -9.95 -10.48
C ALA A 66 7.64 -11.22 -9.69
N VAL A 67 7.58 -12.40 -10.33
CA VAL A 67 7.96 -13.68 -9.70
C VAL A 67 9.43 -13.71 -9.30
N ALA A 68 10.33 -13.18 -10.14
CA ALA A 68 11.75 -13.09 -9.80
C ALA A 68 11.99 -12.13 -8.63
N ALA A 69 11.38 -10.94 -8.65
CA ALA A 69 11.52 -9.94 -7.61
C ALA A 69 10.95 -10.40 -6.26
N ALA A 70 9.84 -11.14 -6.27
CA ALA A 70 9.21 -11.66 -5.05
C ALA A 70 10.15 -12.53 -4.21
N ARG A 71 11.12 -13.20 -4.82
CA ARG A 71 12.14 -14.01 -4.11
C ARG A 71 13.08 -13.17 -3.24
N GLY A 72 13.18 -11.86 -3.51
CA GLY A 72 13.97 -10.93 -2.71
C GLY A 72 13.19 -10.27 -1.58
N ILE A 73 11.88 -10.53 -1.46
CA ILE A 73 11.04 -9.93 -0.42
C ILE A 73 11.01 -10.87 0.79
N PRO A 74 11.36 -10.39 2.00
CA PRO A 74 11.25 -11.18 3.22
C PRO A 74 9.80 -11.61 3.50
N GLU A 75 9.62 -12.79 4.10
CA GLU A 75 8.30 -13.27 4.53
C GLU A 75 7.65 -12.32 5.55
N GLU A 76 8.45 -11.78 6.45
CA GLU A 76 8.07 -10.70 7.37
C GLU A 76 8.34 -9.36 6.70
N ASN A 77 7.31 -8.80 6.06
CA ASN A 77 7.40 -7.50 5.41
C ASN A 77 6.25 -6.58 5.86
N PRO A 78 6.48 -5.25 5.89
CA PRO A 78 5.46 -4.28 6.32
C PRO A 78 4.46 -3.92 5.22
N ILE A 79 4.61 -4.47 4.01
CA ILE A 79 3.78 -4.14 2.84
C ILE A 79 2.55 -5.04 2.70
N GLY A 80 2.33 -5.98 3.63
CA GLY A 80 1.09 -6.75 3.73
C GLY A 80 0.88 -7.77 2.61
N LEU A 81 1.96 -8.27 2.00
CA LEU A 81 1.83 -9.35 1.01
C LEU A 81 1.27 -10.61 1.66
N PRO A 82 0.34 -11.34 0.99
CA PRO A 82 -0.13 -12.62 1.50
C PRO A 82 1.04 -13.60 1.61
N ARG A 83 1.02 -14.44 2.65
CA ARG A 83 1.98 -15.53 2.80
C ARG A 83 1.87 -16.45 1.59
N ALA A 84 3.00 -16.75 0.95
CA ALA A 84 3.03 -17.66 -0.19
C ALA A 84 2.56 -19.06 0.27
N GLY A 85 1.33 -19.45 -0.08
CA GLY A 85 0.77 -20.78 0.22
C GLY A 85 -0.48 -20.84 1.10
N GLY A 86 -1.19 -19.72 1.32
CA GLY A 86 -2.53 -19.71 1.94
C GLY A 86 -3.67 -19.77 0.93
#